data_AF-H2XU02-F1
#
_entry.id   AF-H2XU02-F1
#
_cell.length_a   1.000
_cell.length_b   1.000
_cell.length_c   1.000
_cell.angle_alpha   90.00
_cell.angle_beta   90.00
_cell.angle_gamma   90.00
#
_symmetry.space_group_name_H-M   'P 1'
#
loop_
_entity.id
_entity.type
_entity.pdbx_description
1 polymer ?
#
loop_
_entity_poly.entity_id
_entity_poly.type
_entity_poly.pdbx_seq_one_letter_code
_entity_poly.pdbx_strand_id
1 'polypeptide(L)'
;MLLPDEGFRKHLQHQCNKVLLRVRMLYYLRTEIIGNLITAIDEGVKPEALDLEIIDRIQDPPTVWWDHECDKSLLIGIYKHGYEKYSLIRADSSLCFLERVGPPDERALAAEANFEPEDTDGDPEYKPARLTFPEIDFDDSPAPGTPNTEPASPASNVDPKSK
;
A
#
# COMPACT_ATOMS: atom_id res chain seq x y z
N MET A 1 24.77 -22.34 14.57
CA MET A 1 24.01 -21.07 14.58
C MET A 1 23.36 -20.93 13.20
N LEU A 2 22.15 -21.47 13.05
CA LEU A 2 21.51 -21.66 11.74
C LEU A 2 20.13 -20.99 11.81
N LEU A 3 20.01 -19.80 11.24
CA LEU A 3 18.80 -19.43 10.48
C LEU A 3 19.25 -19.24 9.03
N PRO A 4 19.51 -20.33 8.28
CA PRO A 4 19.96 -20.29 6.90
C PRO A 4 18.81 -20.72 5.99
N ASP A 5 17.58 -20.65 6.49
CA ASP A 5 16.44 -21.01 5.68
C ASP A 5 16.33 -19.97 4.57
N GLU A 6 16.53 -20.42 3.33
CA GLU A 6 16.37 -19.57 2.17
C GLU A 6 14.96 -18.98 2.09
N GLY A 7 13.97 -19.72 2.60
CA GLY A 7 12.59 -19.26 2.74
C GLY A 7 12.49 -18.00 3.59
N PHE A 8 13.02 -18.05 4.81
CA PHE A 8 13.06 -16.89 5.72
C PHE A 8 13.78 -15.68 5.12
N ARG A 9 14.92 -15.89 4.43
CA ARG A 9 15.67 -14.80 3.77
C ARG A 9 14.89 -14.15 2.64
N LYS A 10 14.24 -14.96 1.78
CA LYS A 10 13.39 -14.47 0.69
C LYS A 10 12.16 -13.74 1.24
N HIS A 11 11.56 -14.26 2.31
CA HIS A 11 10.45 -13.61 3.00
C HIS A 11 10.87 -12.23 3.53
N LEU A 12 11.99 -12.15 4.25
CA LEU A 12 12.50 -10.90 4.79
C LEU A 12 12.82 -9.90 3.67
N GLN A 13 13.49 -10.34 2.60
CA GLN A 13 13.78 -9.51 1.44
C GLN A 13 12.50 -8.97 0.79
N HIS A 14 11.47 -9.80 0.66
CA HIS A 14 10.18 -9.37 0.13
C HIS A 14 9.52 -8.31 1.03
N GLN A 15 9.49 -8.51 2.35
CA GLN A 15 8.94 -7.52 3.28
C GLN A 15 9.73 -6.21 3.28
N CYS A 16 11.06 -6.28 3.29
CA CYS A 16 11.92 -5.09 3.19
C CYS A 16 11.64 -4.32 1.90
N ASN A 17 11.55 -5.01 0.75
CA ASN A 17 11.25 -4.37 -0.53
C ASN A 17 9.88 -3.68 -0.53
N LYS A 18 8.86 -4.29 0.09
CA LYS A 18 7.54 -3.66 0.24
C LYS A 18 7.62 -2.35 1.05
N VAL A 19 8.35 -2.36 2.16
CA VAL A 19 8.54 -1.16 2.99
C VAL A 19 9.33 -0.09 2.24
N LEU A 20 10.45 -0.45 1.61
CA LEU A 20 11.27 0.48 0.84
C LEU A 20 10.51 1.10 -0.34
N LEU A 21 9.68 0.33 -1.03
CA LEU A 21 8.85 0.84 -2.11
C LEU A 21 7.85 1.87 -1.58
N ARG A 22 7.20 1.60 -0.44
CA ARG A 22 6.29 2.55 0.21
C ARG A 22 7.02 3.84 0.60
N VAL A 23 8.18 3.74 1.24
CA VAL A 23 9.01 4.91 1.60
C VAL A 23 9.36 5.73 0.36
N ARG A 24 9.76 5.07 -0.73
CA ARG A 24 10.07 5.74 -2.00
C ARG A 24 8.85 6.42 -2.60
N MET A 25 7.69 5.77 -2.60
CA MET A 25 6.44 6.34 -3.13
C MET A 25 5.98 7.56 -2.31
N LEU A 26 6.08 7.50 -0.98
CA LEU A 26 5.72 8.62 -0.10
C LEU A 26 6.69 9.80 -0.25
N TYR A 27 7.99 9.52 -0.41
CA TYR A 27 8.97 10.55 -0.72
C TYR A 27 8.65 11.25 -2.05
N TYR A 28 8.40 10.48 -3.11
CA TYR A 28 8.03 11.01 -4.42
C TYR A 28 6.75 11.84 -4.37
N LEU A 29 5.73 11.39 -3.64
CA LEU A 29 4.52 12.17 -3.39
C LEU A 29 4.86 13.53 -2.77
N ARG A 30 5.65 13.55 -1.70
CA ARG A 30 6.00 14.79 -1.00
C ARG A 30 6.85 15.74 -1.86
N THR A 31 7.83 15.22 -2.62
CA THR A 31 8.81 16.07 -3.31
C THR A 31 8.39 16.41 -4.73
N GLU A 32 7.94 15.44 -5.51
CA GLU A 32 7.70 15.62 -6.94
C GLU A 32 6.24 16.00 -7.23
N ILE A 33 5.29 15.43 -6.49
CA ILE A 33 3.86 15.69 -6.72
C ILE A 33 3.40 16.94 -5.95
N ILE A 34 3.71 17.01 -4.65
CA ILE A 34 3.23 18.07 -3.76
C ILE A 34 4.23 19.22 -3.63
N GLY A 35 5.51 19.02 -3.95
CA GLY A 35 6.61 19.90 -3.52
C GLY A 35 6.41 21.40 -3.80
N ASN A 36 5.94 21.77 -5.00
CA ASN A 36 5.67 23.16 -5.38
C ASN A 36 4.34 23.73 -4.83
N LEU A 37 3.48 22.88 -4.26
CA LEU A 37 2.15 23.21 -3.76
C LEU A 37 2.07 23.26 -2.23
N ILE A 38 3.15 22.89 -1.53
CA ILE A 38 3.22 22.84 -0.06
C ILE A 38 2.68 24.12 0.57
N THR A 39 3.16 25.30 0.15
CA THR A 39 2.73 26.58 0.71
C THR A 39 1.22 26.79 0.53
N ALA A 40 0.68 26.51 -0.64
CA ALA A 40 -0.74 26.67 -0.92
C ALA A 40 -1.60 25.70 -0.09
N ILE A 41 -1.14 24.46 0.09
CA ILE A 41 -1.81 23.46 0.93
C ILE A 41 -1.79 23.89 2.40
N ASP A 42 -0.66 24.38 2.90
CA ASP A 42 -0.50 24.83 4.28
C ASP A 42 -1.34 26.10 4.56
N GLU A 43 -1.55 26.95 3.56
CA GLU A 43 -2.47 28.10 3.59
C GLU A 43 -3.96 27.69 3.48
N GLY A 44 -4.25 26.40 3.26
CA GLY A 44 -5.61 25.87 3.20
C GLY A 44 -6.32 26.08 1.86
N VAL A 45 -5.57 26.27 0.76
CA VAL A 45 -6.14 26.31 -0.58
C VAL A 45 -6.84 24.98 -0.88
N LYS A 46 -8.08 25.06 -1.39
CA LYS A 46 -8.88 23.86 -1.68
C LYS A 46 -8.23 22.98 -2.76
N PRO A 47 -8.35 21.65 -2.68
CA PRO A 47 -7.81 20.71 -3.67
C PRO A 47 -8.20 21.03 -5.12
N GLU A 48 -9.41 21.54 -5.34
CA GLU A 48 -9.92 21.92 -6.66
C GLU A 48 -9.11 23.04 -7.33
N ALA A 49 -8.59 23.98 -6.54
CA ALA A 49 -7.84 25.13 -7.01
C ALA A 49 -6.34 24.86 -7.18
N LEU A 50 -5.86 23.70 -6.72
CA LEU A 50 -4.47 23.28 -6.88
C LEU A 50 -4.24 22.64 -8.24
N ASP A 51 -3.15 23.06 -8.87
CA ASP A 51 -2.65 22.50 -10.13
C ASP A 51 -1.94 21.16 -9.90
N LEU A 52 -2.73 20.19 -9.44
CA LEU A 52 -2.35 18.79 -9.30
C LEU A 52 -2.79 18.03 -10.53
N GLU A 53 -1.83 17.74 -11.42
CA GLU A 53 -2.06 16.85 -12.55
C GLU A 53 -2.18 15.41 -12.05
N ILE A 54 -3.39 14.87 -12.09
CA ILE A 54 -3.61 13.43 -11.90
C ILE A 54 -3.39 12.78 -13.25
N ILE A 55 -2.33 11.97 -13.35
CA ILE A 55 -2.08 11.12 -14.51
C ILE A 55 -3.28 10.19 -14.72
N ASP A 56 -3.65 9.97 -15.97
CA ASP A 56 -4.76 9.10 -16.36
C ASP A 56 -4.77 7.78 -15.58
N ARG A 57 -5.97 7.40 -15.11
CA ARG A 57 -6.15 6.21 -14.29
C ARG A 57 -5.69 4.98 -15.06
N ILE A 58 -4.79 4.21 -14.43
CA ILE A 58 -4.40 2.88 -14.93
C ILE A 58 -5.46 1.83 -14.55
N GLN A 59 -6.30 2.11 -13.53
CA GLN A 59 -7.30 1.20 -12.98
C GLN A 59 -8.65 1.88 -12.73
N ASP A 60 -9.70 1.07 -12.67
CA ASP A 60 -11.05 1.53 -12.32
C ASP A 60 -11.10 2.16 -10.92
N PRO A 61 -11.98 3.16 -10.70
CA PRO A 61 -12.14 3.78 -9.40
C PRO A 61 -12.62 2.76 -8.34
N PRO A 62 -12.25 2.96 -7.05
CA PRO A 62 -12.67 2.07 -5.97
C PRO A 62 -14.19 1.92 -5.82
N THR A 63 -14.96 2.93 -6.25
CA THR A 63 -16.42 3.00 -6.14
C THR A 63 -16.95 4.03 -7.14
N VAL A 64 -18.24 3.93 -7.47
CA VAL A 64 -18.91 4.76 -8.50
C VAL A 64 -18.91 6.26 -8.21
N TRP A 65 -18.82 6.65 -6.93
CA TRP A 65 -18.80 8.07 -6.53
C TRP A 65 -17.37 8.65 -6.48
N TRP A 66 -16.35 7.84 -6.72
CA TRP A 66 -14.96 8.25 -6.65
C TRP A 66 -14.52 8.92 -7.95
N ASP A 67 -14.24 10.21 -7.89
CA ASP A 67 -13.83 11.05 -9.00
C ASP A 67 -12.40 11.58 -8.83
N HIS A 68 -11.97 12.47 -9.72
CA HIS A 68 -10.63 13.06 -9.67
C HIS A 68 -10.42 13.96 -8.44
N GLU A 69 -11.48 14.56 -7.90
CA GLU A 69 -11.39 15.37 -6.68
C GLU A 69 -11.04 14.49 -5.47
N CYS A 70 -11.60 13.28 -5.42
CA CYS A 70 -11.26 12.28 -4.40
C CYS A 70 -9.78 11.87 -4.48
N ASP A 71 -9.23 11.70 -5.69
CA ASP A 71 -7.81 11.40 -5.87
C ASP A 71 -6.92 12.56 -5.38
N LYS A 72 -7.22 13.82 -5.75
CA LYS A 72 -6.47 14.99 -5.27
C LYS A 72 -6.53 15.09 -3.74
N SER A 73 -7.74 14.97 -3.19
CA SER A 73 -7.97 15.05 -1.75
C SER A 73 -7.24 13.95 -0.99
N LEU A 74 -7.16 12.73 -1.55
CA LEU A 74 -6.41 11.63 -0.95
C LEU A 74 -4.91 11.90 -0.92
N LEU A 75 -4.33 12.38 -2.02
CA LEU A 75 -2.90 12.70 -2.09
C LEU A 75 -2.50 13.80 -1.11
N ILE A 76 -3.31 14.87 -1.04
CA ILE A 76 -3.13 15.95 -0.07
C ILE A 76 -3.32 15.43 1.36
N GLY A 77 -4.34 14.61 1.60
CA GLY A 77 -4.60 14.01 2.90
C GLY A 77 -3.45 13.15 3.41
N ILE A 78 -2.86 12.31 2.53
CA ILE A 78 -1.67 11.50 2.86
C ILE A 78 -0.47 12.40 3.19
N TYR A 79 -0.31 13.51 2.46
CA TYR A 79 0.74 14.49 2.76
C TYR A 79 0.54 15.16 4.13
N LYS A 80 -0.68 15.63 4.43
CA LYS A 80 -1.01 16.38 5.65
C LYS A 80 -1.06 15.52 6.91
N HIS A 81 -1.74 14.38 6.84
CA HIS A 81 -2.07 13.55 8.00
C HIS A 81 -1.20 12.31 8.09
N GLY A 82 -0.58 11.90 6.99
CA GLY A 82 0.23 10.68 6.91
C GLY A 82 -0.48 9.52 6.19
N TYR A 83 0.34 8.55 5.80
CA TYR A 83 -0.13 7.34 5.14
C TYR A 83 -0.95 6.47 6.11
N GLU A 84 -2.01 5.84 5.60
CA GLU A 84 -2.94 4.98 6.36
C GLU A 84 -3.72 5.68 7.50
N LYS A 85 -3.73 7.02 7.54
CA LYS A 85 -4.53 7.85 8.47
C LYS A 85 -5.90 8.22 7.91
N TYR A 86 -6.65 7.21 7.46
CA TYR A 86 -7.88 7.44 6.70
C TYR A 86 -8.98 8.11 7.51
N SER A 87 -9.04 7.88 8.81
CA SER A 87 -10.02 8.55 9.69
C SER A 87 -9.69 10.03 9.83
N LEU A 88 -8.41 10.37 10.04
CA LEU A 88 -7.97 11.78 10.07
C LEU A 88 -8.19 12.47 8.72
N ILE A 89 -7.81 11.83 7.62
CA ILE A 89 -8.05 12.33 6.25
C ILE A 89 -9.55 12.57 6.01
N ARG A 90 -10.41 11.66 6.46
CA ARG A 90 -11.87 11.81 6.32
C ARG A 90 -12.45 12.93 7.18
N ALA A 91 -11.85 13.22 8.33
CA ALA A 91 -12.30 14.28 9.24
C ALA A 91 -11.86 15.69 8.82
N ASP A 92 -10.94 15.82 7.86
CA ASP A 92 -10.42 17.11 7.39
C ASP A 92 -11.46 17.85 6.53
N SER A 93 -11.87 19.03 7.00
CA SER A 93 -12.84 19.89 6.31
C SER A 93 -12.32 20.57 5.06
N SER A 94 -11.00 20.56 4.82
CA SER A 94 -10.41 21.04 3.56
C SER A 94 -10.44 20.00 2.44
N LEU A 95 -10.85 18.76 2.74
CA LEU A 95 -10.92 17.65 1.80
C LEU A 95 -12.38 17.27 1.50
N CYS A 96 -12.62 16.63 0.35
CA CYS A 96 -13.98 16.33 -0.10
C CYS A 96 -14.69 15.21 0.72
N PHE A 97 -13.96 14.44 1.52
CA PHE A 97 -14.49 13.22 2.16
C PHE A 97 -15.52 13.52 3.25
N LEU A 98 -15.28 14.54 4.08
CA LEU A 98 -16.18 14.87 5.19
C LEU A 98 -17.59 15.19 4.69
N GLU A 99 -17.69 15.99 3.62
CA GLU A 99 -18.97 16.37 3.03
C GLU A 99 -19.65 15.20 2.31
N ARG A 100 -18.88 14.33 1.65
CA ARG A 100 -19.41 13.23 0.82
C ARG A 100 -19.86 12.02 1.62
N VAL A 101 -19.10 11.64 2.66
CA VAL A 101 -19.35 10.41 3.42
C VAL A 101 -19.61 10.66 4.91
N GLY A 102 -19.52 11.91 5.39
CA GLY A 102 -19.71 12.25 6.80
C GLY A 102 -18.48 11.94 7.67
N PRO A 103 -18.53 12.28 8.98
CA PRO A 103 -17.39 12.10 9.89
C PRO A 103 -17.08 10.62 10.15
N PRO A 104 -15.82 10.28 10.48
CA PRO A 104 -15.44 8.95 10.95
C PRO A 104 -15.95 8.68 12.38
N ASP A 105 -15.83 7.43 12.83
CA ASP A 105 -16.07 7.04 14.23
C ASP A 105 -15.03 7.69 15.16
N GLU A 106 -15.48 8.22 16.31
CA GLU A 106 -14.65 8.94 17.28
C GLU A 106 -13.53 8.03 17.84
N ARG A 107 -13.82 6.73 18.01
CA ARG A 107 -12.82 5.76 18.47
C ARG A 107 -11.71 5.54 17.45
N ALA A 108 -12.05 5.49 16.15
CA ALA A 108 -11.07 5.32 15.08
C ALA A 108 -10.19 6.58 14.93
N LEU A 109 -10.80 7.76 15.05
CA LEU A 109 -10.09 9.03 15.06
C LEU A 109 -9.05 9.11 16.19
N ALA A 110 -9.45 8.72 17.41
CA ALA A 110 -8.55 8.72 18.57
C ALA A 110 -7.39 7.73 18.41
N ALA A 111 -7.64 6.55 17.83
CA ALA A 111 -6.60 5.55 17.58
C ALA A 111 -5.54 6.05 16.57
N GLU A 112 -5.95 6.83 15.58
CA GLU A 112 -5.05 7.40 14.58
C GLU A 112 -4.28 8.62 15.10
N ALA A 113 -4.91 9.46 15.93
CA ALA A 113 -4.32 10.66 16.52
C ALA A 113 -3.24 10.36 17.58
N ASN A 114 -3.38 9.26 18.33
CA ASN A 114 -2.42 8.87 19.37
C ASN A 114 -1.14 8.22 18.83
N PHE A 115 -0.98 8.10 17.51
CA PHE A 115 0.19 7.49 16.87
C PHE A 115 1.13 8.54 16.28
N GLU A 116 1.06 9.79 16.73
CA GLU A 116 2.19 10.69 16.54
C GLU A 116 3.42 10.04 17.18
N PRO A 117 4.55 9.92 16.47
CA PRO A 117 5.78 9.45 17.08
C PRO A 117 6.15 10.48 18.14
N GLU A 118 5.86 10.15 19.40
CA GLU A 118 6.35 10.84 20.57
C GLU A 118 7.83 11.12 20.34
N ASP A 119 8.20 12.41 20.39
CA ASP A 119 9.55 12.90 20.14
C ASP A 119 10.57 11.92 20.72
N THR A 120 11.50 11.46 19.88
CA THR A 120 12.57 10.53 20.26
C THR A 120 13.52 11.18 21.25
N ASP A 121 13.11 11.31 22.50
CA ASP A 121 13.96 11.65 23.63
C ASP A 121 13.95 10.49 24.64
N GLY A 122 14.81 9.51 24.37
CA GLY A 122 15.56 8.86 25.45
C GLY A 122 15.04 7.56 26.09
N ASP A 123 14.29 6.69 25.39
CA ASP A 123 14.05 5.32 25.87
C ASP A 123 14.72 4.26 24.97
N PRO A 124 15.74 3.51 25.45
CA PRO A 124 16.38 2.43 24.69
C PRO A 124 15.48 1.19 24.48
N GLU A 125 14.28 1.14 25.07
CA GLU A 125 13.36 0.01 24.94
C GLU A 125 12.21 0.29 23.96
N TYR A 126 12.56 0.58 22.71
CA TYR A 126 11.60 0.60 21.59
C TYR A 126 10.83 -0.72 21.53
N LYS A 127 9.56 -0.70 21.95
CA LYS A 127 8.60 -1.78 21.74
C LYS A 127 7.71 -1.39 20.56
N PRO A 128 7.99 -1.86 19.33
CA PRO A 128 7.06 -1.62 18.24
C PRO A 128 5.71 -2.18 18.63
N ALA A 129 4.65 -1.40 18.42
CA ALA A 129 3.27 -1.81 18.64
C ALA A 129 3.09 -3.22 18.06
N ARG A 130 2.67 -4.15 18.94
CA ARG A 130 2.54 -5.58 18.63
C ARG A 130 1.67 -5.72 17.39
N LEU A 131 2.29 -6.00 16.25
CA LEU A 131 1.60 -6.54 15.09
C LEU A 131 0.99 -7.86 15.57
N THR A 132 -0.30 -7.86 15.91
CA THR A 132 -1.03 -9.09 16.14
C THR A 132 -1.26 -9.72 14.78
N PHE A 133 -0.22 -10.35 14.24
CA PHE A 133 -0.41 -11.35 13.21
C PHE A 133 -1.14 -12.51 13.87
N PRO A 134 -2.32 -12.93 13.36
CA PRO A 134 -2.90 -14.20 13.76
C PRO A 134 -1.87 -15.30 13.50
N GLU A 135 -1.56 -16.11 14.51
CA GLU A 135 -0.78 -17.33 14.31
C GLU A 135 -1.58 -18.23 13.36
N ILE A 136 -1.12 -18.35 12.12
CA ILE A 136 -1.66 -19.34 11.19
C ILE A 136 -0.89 -20.63 11.50
N ASP A 137 -1.53 -21.50 12.28
CA ASP A 137 -1.07 -22.88 12.49
C ASP A 137 -1.10 -23.62 11.14
N PHE A 138 0.04 -23.70 10.47
CA PHE A 138 0.20 -24.57 9.31
C PHE A 138 0.45 -26.00 9.81
N ASP A 139 -0.62 -26.80 9.83
CA ASP A 139 -0.60 -28.25 10.01
C ASP A 139 0.20 -28.92 8.89
N ASP A 140 1.36 -29.49 9.24
CA ASP A 140 2.26 -30.24 8.35
C ASP A 140 1.77 -31.70 8.20
N SER A 141 0.69 -31.88 7.43
CA SER A 141 0.25 -33.20 7.00
C SER A 141 0.50 -33.38 5.49
N PRO A 142 1.36 -34.31 5.05
CA PRO A 142 1.57 -34.56 3.63
C PRO A 142 0.36 -35.26 3.02
N ALA A 143 -0.26 -34.63 2.03
CA ALA A 143 -1.35 -35.23 1.25
C ALA A 143 -0.83 -36.39 0.37
N PRO A 144 -1.54 -37.52 0.25
CA PRO A 144 -1.09 -38.67 -0.52
C PRO A 144 -1.40 -38.50 -2.02
N GLY A 145 -0.33 -38.51 -2.82
CA GLY A 145 -0.27 -39.10 -4.17
C GLY A 145 -1.14 -38.53 -5.29
N THR A 146 -0.47 -38.01 -6.34
CA THR A 146 -0.95 -38.13 -7.73
C THR A 146 0.21 -38.37 -8.70
N PRO A 147 0.03 -39.17 -9.78
CA PRO A 147 1.11 -39.79 -10.55
C PRO A 147 1.68 -38.90 -11.66
N ASN A 148 2.98 -39.06 -11.94
CA ASN A 148 3.71 -38.44 -13.05
C ASN A 148 3.04 -38.70 -14.41
N THR A 149 2.85 -37.64 -15.21
CA THR A 149 2.60 -37.75 -16.65
C THR A 149 3.76 -37.07 -17.38
N GLU A 150 4.55 -37.85 -18.12
CA GLU A 150 5.62 -37.36 -19.01
C GLU A 150 5.02 -36.61 -20.21
N PRO A 151 5.67 -35.56 -20.74
CA PRO A 151 5.28 -34.95 -22.01
C PRO A 151 5.89 -35.68 -23.21
N ALA A 152 5.04 -36.06 -24.16
CA ALA A 152 5.39 -36.67 -25.44
C ALA A 152 6.09 -35.67 -26.39
N SER A 153 7.12 -36.14 -27.11
CA SER A 153 7.80 -35.39 -28.18
C SER A 153 7.00 -35.42 -29.49
N PRO A 154 7.01 -34.35 -30.31
CA PRO A 154 6.31 -34.32 -31.59
C PRO A 154 7.09 -35.02 -32.72
N ALA A 155 6.35 -35.77 -33.54
CA ALA A 155 6.82 -36.55 -34.67
C ALA A 155 7.19 -35.69 -35.90
N SER A 156 8.29 -36.03 -36.56
CA SER A 156 8.62 -35.58 -37.92
C SER A 156 8.10 -36.59 -38.94
N ASN A 157 7.23 -36.12 -39.84
CA ASN A 157 6.68 -36.89 -40.95
C ASN A 157 7.49 -36.57 -42.23
N VAL A 158 8.03 -37.58 -42.91
CA VAL A 158 8.50 -37.45 -44.30
C VAL A 158 8.09 -38.71 -45.07
N ASP A 159 7.20 -38.50 -46.04
CA ASP A 159 6.56 -39.50 -46.90
C ASP A 159 7.52 -40.29 -47.82
N PRO A 160 7.13 -41.50 -48.26
CA PRO A 160 7.91 -42.32 -49.19
C PRO A 160 7.52 -42.07 -50.66
N LYS A 161 8.49 -42.11 -51.57
CA LYS A 161 8.21 -42.24 -53.02
C LYS A 161 9.17 -43.20 -53.72
N SER A 162 8.61 -44.38 -54.05
CA SER A 162 8.81 -45.25 -55.22
C SER A 162 10.10 -45.12 -56.05
N LYS A 163 10.87 -46.21 -56.16
CA LYS A 163 10.74 -47.21 -57.24
C LYS A 163 11.61 -48.42 -56.95
#